data_AF-A0A956EI91-F1
#
_entry.id   AF-A0A956EI91-F1
#
_cell.length_a   1.000
_cell.length_b   1.000
_cell.length_c   1.000
_cell.angle_alpha   90.00
_cell.angle_beta   90.00
_cell.angle_gamma   90.00
#
_symmetry.space_group_name_H-M   'P 1'
#
loop_
_entity.id
_entity.type
_entity.pdbx_description
1 polymer ?
#
loop_
_entity_poly.entity_id
_entity_poly.type
_entity_poly.pdbx_seq_one_letter_code
_entity_poly.pdbx_strand_id
1 'polypeptide(L)' 'SHLAQMRGVIAAPAAVGDGKTLDFLAQELFREITTIGSKITSHRGSGLVIAAKGSVERIREQVQNVE' A
#
# COMPACT_ATOMS: atom_id res chain seq x y z
N SER A 1 -2.97 -4.64 11.14
CA SER A 1 -3.12 -4.48 9.68
C SER A 1 -2.12 -3.44 9.20
N HIS A 2 -1.42 -3.73 8.10
CA HIS A 2 -0.42 -2.82 7.52
C HIS A 2 -1.00 -1.44 7.18
N LEU A 3 -2.27 -1.39 6.77
CA LEU A 3 -2.94 -0.13 6.44
C LEU A 3 -3.12 0.78 7.66
N ALA A 4 -3.35 0.19 8.84
CA ALA A 4 -3.43 0.95 10.09
C ALA A 4 -2.04 1.47 10.53
N GLN A 5 -0.99 0.66 10.34
CA GLN A 5 0.39 1.08 10.62
C GLN A 5 0.82 2.22 9.70
N MET A 6 0.53 2.11 8.39
CA MET A 6 0.84 3.17 7.42
C MET A 6 0.16 4.49 7.79
N ARG A 7 -1.12 4.47 8.18
CA ARG A 7 -1.80 5.67 8.69
C ARG A 7 -1.14 6.24 9.94
N GLY A 8 -0.66 5.37 10.85
CA GLY A 8 0.05 5.79 12.05
C GLY A 8 1.34 6.54 11.73
N VAL A 9 2.13 6.01 10.79
CA VAL A 9 3.38 6.66 10.34
C VAL A 9 3.09 8.01 9.68
N ILE A 10 2.11 8.07 8.77
CA ILE A 10 1.75 9.32 8.06
C ILE A 10 1.22 10.40 9.03
N ALA A 11 0.51 10.00 10.08
CA ALA A 11 -0.08 10.94 11.04
C ALA A 11 0.90 11.43 12.11
N ALA A 12 2.04 10.75 12.28
CA ALA A 12 3.07 11.14 13.22
C ALA A 12 3.96 12.28 12.66
N PRO A 13 4.62 13.06 13.51
CA PRO A 13 5.69 13.95 13.07
C PRO A 13 6.77 13.16 12.34
N ALA A 14 7.23 13.67 11.20
CA ALA A 14 8.21 12.99 10.37
C ALA A 14 9.50 12.68 11.15
N ALA A 15 9.94 11.43 11.07
CA ALA A 15 11.15 10.92 11.69
C ALA A 15 12.09 10.30 10.65
N VAL A 16 13.37 10.24 10.99
CA VAL A 16 14.39 9.58 10.16
C VAL A 16 14.03 8.10 10.03
N GLY A 17 13.93 7.62 8.79
CA GLY A 17 13.59 6.22 8.48
C GLY A 17 12.11 5.96 8.19
N ASP A 18 11.24 6.97 8.27
CA ASP A 18 9.82 6.81 7.92
C ASP A 18 9.62 6.46 6.44
N GLY A 19 10.43 6.98 5.53
CA GLY A 19 10.38 6.61 4.11
C GLY A 19 10.57 5.11 3.89
N LYS A 20 11.61 4.51 4.50
CA LYS A 20 11.86 3.07 4.44
C LYS A 20 10.73 2.25 5.08
N THR A 21 10.16 2.74 6.17
CA THR A 21 9.00 2.11 6.82
C THR A 21 7.77 2.14 5.92
N LEU A 22 7.50 3.29 5.27
CA LEU A 22 6.39 3.45 4.33
C LEU A 22 6.57 2.56 3.09
N ASP A 23 7.78 2.41 2.56
CA ASP A 23 8.05 1.51 1.43
C ASP A 23 7.76 0.05 1.81
N PHE A 24 8.26 -0.40 2.97
CA PHE A 24 7.95 -1.73 3.49
C PHE A 24 6.43 -1.95 3.62
N LEU A 25 5.72 -1.01 4.25
CA LEU A 25 4.28 -1.12 4.44
C LEU A 25 3.51 -1.12 3.12
N ALA A 26 3.95 -0.35 2.13
CA ALA A 26 3.36 -0.33 0.81
C ALA A 26 3.56 -1.67 0.07
N GLN A 27 4.73 -2.28 0.19
CA GLN A 27 4.99 -3.63 -0.35
C GLN A 27 4.08 -4.69 0.30
N GLU A 28 3.93 -4.65 1.62
CA GLU A 28 3.06 -5.57 2.34
C GLU A 28 1.58 -5.40 1.94
N LEU A 29 1.11 -4.15 1.80
CA LEU A 29 -0.24 -3.86 1.30
C LEU A 29 -0.47 -4.41 -0.11
N PHE A 30 0.52 -4.27 -0.99
CA PHE A 30 0.42 -4.83 -2.34
C PHE A 30 0.31 -6.36 -2.31
N ARG A 31 1.05 -7.02 -1.41
CA ARG A 31 0.96 -8.47 -1.21
C ARG A 31 -0.42 -8.89 -0.72
N GLU A 32 -0.97 -8.19 0.29
CA GLU A 32 -2.32 -8.44 0.80
C GLU A 32 -3.38 -8.30 -0.30
N ILE A 33 -3.33 -7.23 -1.09
CA ILE A 33 -4.27 -7.01 -2.21
C ILE A 33 -4.14 -8.11 -3.26
N THR A 34 -2.93 -8.60 -3.53
CA THR A 34 -2.71 -9.72 -4.46
C THR A 34 -3.33 -11.01 -3.94
N THR A 35 -3.20 -11.32 -2.65
CA THR A 35 -3.84 -12.48 -2.02
C THR A 35 -5.37 -12.36 -2.00
N ILE A 36 -5.91 -11.15 -1.83
CA ILE A 36 -7.36 -10.91 -1.95
C ILE A 36 -7.79 -11.16 -3.41
N GLY A 37 -7.03 -10.62 -4.36
CA GLY A 37 -7.29 -10.74 -5.79
C GLY A 37 -7.38 -12.18 -6.29
N SER A 38 -6.55 -13.08 -5.77
CA SER A 38 -6.58 -14.50 -6.18
C SER A 38 -7.85 -15.25 -5.74
N LYS A 39 -8.65 -14.66 -4.83
CA LYS A 39 -9.91 -15.22 -4.35
C LYS A 39 -11.15 -14.53 -4.94
N ILE A 40 -10.97 -13.48 -5.73
CA ILE A 40 -12.10 -12.78 -6.35
C ILE A 40 -12.41 -13.39 -7.73
N THR A 41 -13.66 -13.80 -7.91
CA THR A 41 -14.17 -14.35 -9.17
C THR A 41 -15.10 -13.40 -9.91
N SER A 42 -15.63 -12.37 -9.23
CA SER A 42 -16.56 -11.41 -9.84
C SER A 42 -15.83 -10.30 -10.60
N HIS A 43 -16.34 -9.93 -11.78
CA HIS A 43 -15.78 -8.83 -12.58
C HIS A 43 -15.70 -7.51 -11.80
N ARG A 44 -16.74 -7.17 -11.04
CA ARG A 44 -16.76 -5.96 -10.20
C ARG A 44 -15.65 -5.98 -9.16
N GLY A 45 -15.45 -7.12 -8.49
CA GLY A 45 -14.38 -7.26 -7.51
C GLY A 45 -12.99 -7.16 -8.13
N SER A 46 -12.79 -7.76 -9.31
CA SER A 46 -11.51 -7.69 -10.02
C SER A 46 -11.14 -6.23 -10.37
N GLY A 47 -12.11 -5.43 -10.79
CA GLY A 47 -11.92 -3.99 -11.00
C GLY A 47 -11.47 -3.25 -9.74
N LEU A 48 -12.06 -3.57 -8.58
CA LEU A 48 -11.64 -2.97 -7.30
C LEU A 48 -10.22 -3.37 -6.90
N VAL A 49 -9.84 -4.63 -7.12
CA VAL A 49 -8.47 -5.11 -6.84
C VAL A 49 -7.45 -4.38 -7.72
N ILE A 50 -7.73 -4.21 -9.00
CA ILE A 50 -6.86 -3.47 -9.93
C ILE A 50 -6.70 -2.01 -9.48
N ALA A 51 -7.81 -1.34 -9.14
CA ALA A 51 -7.78 0.04 -8.66
C ALA A 51 -7.01 0.17 -7.33
N ALA A 52 -7.15 -0.80 -6.42
CA ALA A 52 -6.42 -0.84 -5.16
C ALA A 52 -4.91 -1.02 -5.39
N LYS A 53 -4.51 -1.97 -6.26
CA LYS A 53 -3.10 -2.16 -6.65
C LYS A 53 -2.49 -0.89 -7.22
N GLY A 54 -3.18 -0.24 -8.16
CA GLY A 54 -2.72 1.02 -8.74
C GLY A 54 -2.64 2.17 -7.73
N SER A 55 -3.45 2.16 -6.68
CA SER A 55 -3.34 3.15 -5.60
C SER A 55 -2.13 2.90 -4.71
N VAL A 56 -1.81 1.64 -4.40
CA VAL A 56 -0.63 1.29 -3.60
C VAL A 56 0.67 1.54 -4.37
N GLU A 57 0.72 1.24 -5.68
CA GLU A 57 1.90 1.55 -6.49
C GLU A 57 2.19 3.05 -6.57
N ARG A 58 1.15 3.90 -6.71
CA ARG A 58 1.33 5.36 -6.62
C ARG A 58 1.90 5.82 -5.28
N ILE A 59 1.53 5.15 -4.18
CA ILE A 59 2.12 5.44 -2.85
C ILE A 59 3.59 5.02 -2.83
N ARG A 60 3.95 3.87 -3.40
CA ARG A 60 5.35 3.41 -3.49
C ARG A 60 6.21 4.38 -4.28
N GLU A 61 5.74 4.80 -5.46
CA GLU A 61 6.41 5.82 -6.28
C GLU A 61 6.61 7.11 -5.49
N GLN A 62 5.59 7.58 -4.77
CA GLN A 62 5.72 8.77 -3.94
C GLN A 62 6.79 8.60 -2.87
N VAL A 63 6.77 7.49 -2.12
CA VAL A 63 7.74 7.22 -1.05
C VAL A 63 9.17 7.18 -1.57
N GLN A 64 9.40 6.54 -2.71
CA GLN A 64 10.72 6.45 -3.35
C GLN A 64 11.20 7.80 -3.91
N ASN A 65 10.28 8.65 -4.34
CA ASN A 65 10.61 9.98 -4.86
C ASN A 65 10.93 11.02 -3.77
N VAL A 66 10.70 10.71 -2.49
CA VAL A 66 11.08 11.59 -1.35
C VAL A 66 12.42 11.19 -0.72
N GLU A 67 13.08 10.13 -1.22
CA GLU A 67 14.47 9.80 -0.88
C GLU A 67 15.46 10.78 -1.52
#